data_AF-A0A3M1F0B7-F1
#
_entry.id   AF-A0A3M1F0B7-F1
#
_cell.length_a   1.000
_cell.length_b   1.000
_cell.length_c   1.000
_cell.angle_alpha   90.00
_cell.angle_beta   90.00
_cell.angle_gamma   90.00
#
_symmetry.space_group_name_H-M   'P 1'
#
loop_
_entity.id
_entity.type
_entity.pdbx_description
1 polymer ?
#
loop_
_entity_poly.entity_id
_entity_poly.type
_entity_poly.pdbx_seq_one_letter_code
_entity_poly.pdbx_strand_id
1 'polypeptide(L)'
;MSKKLLVLLAVLALLSLVAAQCAAATPETVTVVQTVEVVKEVPKEVVKTVEVEKKVVETVEVVQTVEVVKEVPLERTVVEFWTTDNEEERVKVYEEVAARYMAEHPDVEVRIVPIEEAGVSQRIATAVAANRKPDIVRMGIERVAAFAADGI
;
A
#
# COMPACT_ATOMS: atom_id res chain seq x y z
N MET A 1 18.00 55.51 -22.69
CA MET A 1 18.41 54.25 -22.01
C MET A 1 19.11 53.36 -23.01
N SER A 2 20.28 52.81 -22.68
CA SER A 2 20.96 51.85 -23.56
C SER A 2 20.13 50.57 -23.65
N LYS A 3 20.07 49.95 -24.83
CA LYS A 3 19.30 48.70 -25.03
C LYS A 3 19.68 47.61 -24.01
N LYS A 4 20.93 47.61 -23.55
CA LYS A 4 21.44 46.71 -22.50
C LYS A 4 20.82 46.99 -21.12
N LEU A 5 20.62 48.26 -20.77
CA LEU A 5 19.97 48.65 -19.50
C LEU A 5 18.47 48.29 -19.51
N LEU A 6 17.83 48.37 -20.67
CA LEU A 6 16.42 48.04 -20.85
C LEU A 6 16.18 46.51 -20.79
N VAL A 7 17.10 45.72 -21.34
CA VAL A 7 17.10 44.24 -21.21
C VAL A 7 17.39 43.81 -19.77
N LEU A 8 18.32 44.45 -19.08
CA LEU A 8 18.63 44.13 -17.68
C LEU A 8 17.43 44.38 -16.75
N LEU A 9 16.71 45.49 -16.96
CA LEU A 9 15.48 45.82 -16.21
C LEU A 9 14.34 44.84 -16.51
N ALA A 10 14.20 44.39 -17.76
CA ALA A 10 13.19 43.40 -18.14
C ALA A 10 13.45 42.03 -17.50
N VAL A 11 14.72 41.60 -17.42
CA VAL A 11 15.10 40.34 -16.76
C VAL A 11 14.92 40.43 -15.25
N LEU A 12 15.26 41.55 -14.61
CA LEU A 12 15.02 41.75 -13.17
C LEU A 12 13.52 41.76 -12.83
N ALA A 13 12.68 42.34 -13.69
CA ALA A 13 11.24 42.35 -13.52
C ALA A 13 10.61 40.96 -13.70
N LEU A 14 11.16 40.12 -14.57
CA LEU A 14 10.70 38.72 -14.68
C LEU A 14 11.11 37.87 -13.46
N LEU A 15 12.30 38.11 -12.89
CA LEU A 15 12.79 37.36 -11.74
C LEU A 15 12.00 37.64 -10.46
N SER A 16 11.44 38.85 -10.30
CA SER A 16 10.63 39.21 -9.12
C SER A 16 9.24 38.59 -9.11
N LEU A 17 8.70 38.15 -10.26
CA LEU A 17 7.39 37.47 -10.32
C LEU A 17 7.45 36.01 -9.80
N VAL A 18 8.62 35.38 -9.73
CA VAL A 18 8.77 33.97 -9.31
C VAL A 18 8.74 33.82 -7.78
N ALA A 19 9.06 34.88 -7.02
CA ALA A 19 9.14 34.83 -5.55
C ALA A 19 7.77 34.87 -4.83
N ALA A 20 6.66 35.12 -5.55
CA ALA A 20 5.34 35.33 -4.95
C ALA A 20 4.47 34.05 -4.83
N GLN A 21 4.97 32.87 -5.20
CA GLN A 21 4.18 31.62 -5.20
C GLN A 21 4.35 30.75 -3.94
N CYS A 22 5.17 31.15 -2.97
CA CYS A 22 5.25 30.50 -1.67
C CYS A 22 4.56 31.33 -0.58
N ALA A 23 3.23 31.43 -0.64
CA ALA A 23 2.42 31.74 0.53
C ALA A 23 1.66 30.46 0.88
N ALA A 24 2.23 29.70 1.83
CA ALA A 24 1.69 28.43 2.29
C ALA A 24 0.32 28.62 2.95
N ALA A 25 -0.65 27.82 2.52
CA ALA A 25 -1.96 27.72 3.14
C ALA A 25 -1.83 27.08 4.53
N THR A 26 -2.40 27.76 5.51
CA THR A 26 -2.54 27.35 6.91
C THR A 26 -3.46 26.11 7.01
N PRO A 27 -3.14 25.09 7.83
CA PRO A 27 -4.11 24.04 8.13
C PRO A 27 -5.03 24.47 9.29
N GLU A 28 -6.33 24.46 9.01
CA GLU A 28 -7.39 24.63 10.01
C GLU A 28 -7.48 23.40 10.93
N THR A 29 -7.64 23.66 12.21
CA THR A 29 -7.94 22.69 13.28
C THR A 29 -9.30 22.05 13.09
N VAL A 30 -9.36 20.71 13.00
CA VAL A 30 -10.61 19.94 13.04
C VAL A 30 -10.75 19.28 14.40
N THR A 31 -11.73 19.77 15.16
CA THR A 31 -12.23 19.22 16.42
C THR A 31 -13.10 18.00 16.11
N VAL A 32 -12.65 16.79 16.44
CA VAL A 32 -13.52 15.60 16.41
C VAL A 32 -13.94 15.27 17.83
N VAL A 33 -15.22 15.52 18.11
CA VAL A 33 -15.94 15.07 19.28
C VAL A 33 -16.08 13.55 19.17
N GLN A 34 -15.42 12.81 20.06
CA GLN A 34 -15.59 11.35 20.13
C GLN A 34 -16.75 11.03 21.08
N THR A 35 -17.86 10.64 20.47
CA THR A 35 -19.09 10.21 21.12
C THR A 35 -18.89 8.86 21.78
N VAL A 36 -19.35 8.78 23.03
CA VAL A 36 -19.53 7.58 23.84
C VAL A 36 -20.45 6.60 23.12
N GLU A 37 -20.01 5.37 22.90
CA GLU A 37 -20.92 4.22 22.81
C GLU A 37 -20.42 3.06 23.68
N VAL A 38 -21.26 2.81 24.69
CA VAL A 38 -21.22 1.76 25.69
C VAL A 38 -21.55 0.43 25.02
N VAL A 39 -20.61 -0.53 25.04
CA VAL A 39 -20.92 -1.94 24.75
C VAL A 39 -20.63 -2.78 25.98
N LYS A 40 -21.66 -2.81 26.84
CA LYS A 40 -22.26 -3.99 27.47
C LYS A 40 -21.31 -5.14 27.87
N GLU A 41 -21.02 -5.15 29.17
CA GLU A 41 -20.43 -6.27 29.91
C GLU A 41 -21.27 -7.54 29.76
N VAL A 42 -20.62 -8.66 29.46
CA VAL A 42 -21.17 -10.01 29.63
C VAL A 42 -20.54 -10.60 30.90
N PRO A 43 -21.28 -10.77 31.99
CA PRO A 43 -20.78 -11.40 33.21
C PRO A 43 -21.15 -12.90 33.28
N LYS A 44 -20.34 -13.64 34.06
CA LYS A 44 -20.45 -15.05 34.52
C LYS A 44 -19.74 -16.05 33.60
N GLU A 45 -18.88 -16.95 34.10
CA GLU A 45 -19.09 -17.76 35.30
C GLU A 45 -17.89 -17.88 36.25
N VAL A 46 -18.29 -17.97 37.52
CA VAL A 46 -17.54 -18.22 38.73
C VAL A 46 -16.95 -19.63 38.69
N VAL A 47 -15.63 -19.76 38.66
CA VAL A 47 -14.97 -21.02 38.99
C VAL A 47 -14.98 -21.14 40.52
N LYS A 48 -15.90 -21.97 41.02
CA LYS A 48 -15.91 -22.47 42.40
C LYS A 48 -14.54 -23.09 42.72
N THR A 49 -13.83 -22.50 43.66
CA THR A 49 -12.78 -23.18 44.42
C THR A 49 -13.44 -24.20 45.34
N VAL A 50 -13.27 -25.49 45.03
CA VAL A 50 -13.52 -26.57 45.99
C VAL A 50 -12.14 -27.07 46.42
N GLU A 51 -11.82 -26.84 47.68
CA GLU A 51 -10.69 -27.46 48.37
C GLU A 51 -10.92 -28.98 48.39
N VAL A 52 -10.00 -29.77 47.84
CA VAL A 52 -9.92 -31.21 48.12
C VAL A 52 -8.47 -31.61 48.32
N GLU A 53 -8.30 -32.36 49.39
CA GLU A 53 -7.08 -32.70 50.09
C GLU A 53 -6.09 -33.57 49.30
N LYS A 54 -4.84 -33.40 49.70
CA LYS A 54 -3.63 -34.16 49.39
C LYS A 54 -3.81 -35.69 49.52
N LYS A 55 -3.75 -36.45 48.41
CA LYS A 55 -3.28 -37.85 48.41
C LYS A 55 -2.82 -38.36 47.02
N VAL A 56 -1.50 -38.31 46.80
CA VAL A 56 -0.59 -39.38 46.31
C VAL A 56 -1.13 -40.44 45.32
N VAL A 57 -0.55 -40.38 44.09
CA VAL A 57 -0.17 -41.48 43.15
C VAL A 57 -1.27 -42.24 42.40
N GLU A 58 -1.42 -41.95 41.09
CA GLU A 58 -1.30 -42.98 40.03
C GLU A 58 -1.16 -42.32 38.64
N THR A 59 -0.30 -42.93 37.84
CA THR A 59 0.20 -42.58 36.51
C THR A 59 -0.84 -42.75 35.40
N VAL A 60 -1.12 -41.70 34.61
CA VAL A 60 -1.58 -41.81 33.21
C VAL A 60 -0.94 -40.67 32.41
N GLU A 61 0.16 -40.96 31.74
CA GLU A 61 0.75 -40.07 30.73
C GLU A 61 -0.11 -40.15 29.45
N VAL A 62 -1.05 -39.22 29.29
CA VAL A 62 -1.71 -39.00 27.99
C VAL A 62 -0.74 -38.22 27.12
N VAL A 63 0.06 -38.95 26.33
CA VAL A 63 0.89 -38.38 25.27
C VAL A 63 -0.05 -37.92 24.17
N GLN A 64 -0.53 -36.68 24.27
CA GLN A 64 -1.19 -36.00 23.17
C GLN A 64 -0.10 -35.56 22.20
N THR A 65 0.19 -36.39 21.19
CA THR A 65 0.99 -36.00 20.03
C THR A 65 0.24 -34.92 19.27
N VAL A 66 0.53 -33.66 19.59
CA VAL A 66 0.21 -32.52 18.75
C VAL A 66 1.10 -32.63 17.53
N GLU A 67 0.55 -33.11 16.42
CA GLU A 67 1.20 -33.01 15.11
C GLU A 67 1.35 -31.52 14.78
N VAL A 68 2.52 -30.98 15.07
CA VAL A 68 2.94 -29.68 14.55
C VAL A 68 3.09 -29.86 13.05
N VAL A 69 2.05 -29.50 12.31
CA VAL A 69 2.07 -29.36 10.85
C VAL A 69 3.17 -28.36 10.55
N LYS A 70 4.33 -28.86 10.16
CA LYS A 70 5.45 -28.06 9.71
C LYS A 70 5.02 -27.44 8.38
N GLU A 71 4.54 -26.21 8.42
CA GLU A 71 4.26 -25.43 7.21
C GLU A 71 5.55 -25.35 6.38
N VAL A 72 5.56 -26.07 5.26
CA VAL A 72 6.61 -25.95 4.26
C VAL A 72 6.45 -24.53 3.68
N PRO A 73 7.51 -23.70 3.64
CA PRO A 73 7.45 -22.39 3.02
C PRO A 73 7.03 -22.59 1.57
N LEU A 74 5.81 -22.14 1.23
CA LEU A 74 5.36 -22.12 -0.15
C LEU A 74 6.23 -21.09 -0.88
N GLU A 75 7.05 -21.52 -1.82
CA GLU A 75 7.71 -20.58 -2.74
C GLU A 75 6.61 -19.90 -3.56
N ARG A 76 6.37 -18.60 -3.30
CA ARG A 76 5.34 -17.82 -3.99
C ARG A 76 5.93 -17.11 -5.18
N THR A 77 5.27 -17.24 -6.32
CA THR A 77 5.51 -16.39 -7.50
C THR A 77 4.90 -15.02 -7.22
N VAL A 78 5.72 -13.97 -7.21
CA VAL A 78 5.24 -12.60 -7.03
C VAL A 78 4.96 -12.00 -8.40
N VAL A 79 3.76 -11.46 -8.58
CA VAL A 79 3.34 -10.70 -9.76
C VAL A 79 3.09 -9.26 -9.35
N GLU A 80 3.90 -8.34 -9.86
CA GLU A 80 3.77 -6.91 -9.59
C GLU A 80 2.91 -6.23 -10.68
N PHE A 81 1.79 -5.64 -10.25
CA PHE A 81 0.83 -4.95 -11.11
C PHE A 81 0.82 -3.46 -10.80
N TRP A 82 1.31 -2.65 -11.75
CA TRP A 82 1.25 -1.20 -11.66
C TRP A 82 -0.03 -0.66 -12.29
N THR A 83 -0.68 0.29 -11.62
CA THR A 83 -1.88 0.93 -12.16
C THR A 83 -1.84 2.43 -11.93
N THR A 84 -2.26 3.20 -12.93
CA THR A 84 -2.45 4.65 -12.79
C THR A 84 -3.80 5.04 -12.17
N ASP A 85 -4.60 4.03 -11.83
CA ASP A 85 -5.85 4.14 -11.11
C ASP A 85 -5.59 4.21 -9.60
N ASN A 86 -5.14 5.37 -9.15
CA ASN A 86 -4.67 5.59 -7.79
C ASN A 86 -5.78 5.98 -6.80
N GLU A 87 -7.04 6.08 -7.25
CA GLU A 87 -8.15 6.39 -6.37
C GLU A 87 -8.44 5.22 -5.42
N GLU A 88 -8.60 5.49 -4.11
CA GLU A 88 -8.72 4.45 -3.07
C GLU A 88 -9.82 3.42 -3.38
N GLU A 89 -10.99 3.88 -3.83
CA GLU A 89 -12.11 3.01 -4.18
C GLU A 89 -11.76 2.03 -5.31
N ARG A 90 -10.92 2.46 -6.25
CA ARG A 90 -10.53 1.66 -7.41
C ARG A 90 -9.39 0.70 -7.06
N VAL A 91 -8.45 1.14 -6.22
CA VAL A 91 -7.43 0.27 -5.64
C VAL A 91 -8.08 -0.87 -4.84
N LYS A 92 -9.09 -0.58 -4.02
CA LYS A 92 -9.85 -1.62 -3.30
C LYS A 92 -10.44 -2.67 -4.22
N VAL A 93 -11.03 -2.27 -5.35
CA VAL A 93 -11.56 -3.23 -6.34
C VAL A 93 -10.45 -4.13 -6.90
N TYR A 94 -9.26 -3.57 -7.19
CA TYR A 94 -8.13 -4.38 -7.63
C TYR A 94 -7.65 -5.35 -6.54
N GLU A 95 -7.57 -4.90 -5.29
CA GLU A 95 -7.19 -5.74 -4.15
C GLU A 95 -8.19 -6.87 -3.91
N GLU A 96 -9.49 -6.61 -4.03
CA GLU A 96 -10.52 -7.64 -3.93
C GLU A 96 -10.42 -8.69 -5.04
N VAL A 97 -10.14 -8.25 -6.28
CA VAL A 97 -9.91 -9.16 -7.41
C VAL A 97 -8.65 -9.99 -7.18
N ALA A 98 -7.55 -9.35 -6.76
CA ALA A 98 -6.30 -10.01 -6.43
C ALA A 98 -6.48 -11.03 -5.30
N ALA A 99 -7.24 -10.69 -4.25
CA ALA A 99 -7.52 -11.59 -3.14
C ALA A 99 -8.29 -12.84 -3.58
N ARG A 100 -9.30 -12.69 -4.45
CA ARG A 100 -10.01 -13.86 -5.03
C ARG A 100 -9.07 -14.74 -5.84
N TYR A 101 -8.21 -14.13 -6.67
CA TYR A 101 -7.22 -14.87 -7.45
C TYR A 101 -6.24 -15.62 -6.54
N MET A 102 -5.68 -14.97 -5.52
CA MET A 102 -4.73 -15.60 -4.58
C MET A 102 -5.37 -16.69 -3.72
N ALA A 103 -6.69 -16.64 -3.48
CA ALA A 103 -7.40 -17.72 -2.81
C ALA A 103 -7.48 -19.00 -3.66
N GLU A 104 -7.59 -18.85 -4.99
CA GLU A 104 -7.59 -19.96 -5.95
C GLU A 104 -6.16 -20.38 -6.36
N HIS A 105 -5.19 -19.48 -6.21
CA HIS A 105 -3.78 -19.63 -6.58
C HIS A 105 -2.87 -19.27 -5.40
N PRO A 106 -2.76 -20.12 -4.36
CA PRO A 106 -2.02 -19.81 -3.13
C PRO A 106 -0.50 -19.68 -3.35
N ASP A 107 0.00 -20.20 -4.48
CA ASP A 107 1.37 -20.10 -4.96
C ASP A 107 1.68 -18.77 -5.66
N VAL A 108 0.69 -17.89 -5.84
CA VAL A 108 0.88 -16.57 -6.45
C VAL A 108 0.59 -15.47 -5.44
N GLU A 109 1.45 -14.47 -5.39
CA GLU A 109 1.25 -13.23 -4.65
C GLU A 109 1.11 -12.06 -5.64
N VAL A 110 -0.06 -11.44 -5.70
CA VAL A 110 -0.29 -10.28 -6.57
C VAL A 110 -0.09 -8.99 -5.76
N ARG A 111 0.85 -8.14 -6.19
CA ARG A 111 1.14 -6.85 -5.55
C ARG A 111 0.63 -5.70 -6.40
N ILE A 112 -0.36 -4.98 -5.89
CA ILE A 112 -0.91 -3.79 -6.53
C ILE A 112 -0.07 -2.57 -6.16
N VAL A 113 0.43 -1.86 -7.17
CA VAL A 113 1.23 -0.64 -6.98
C VAL A 113 0.53 0.51 -7.70
N PRO A 114 -0.26 1.34 -6.98
CA PRO A 114 -0.82 2.55 -7.55
C PRO A 114 0.28 3.59 -7.80
N ILE A 115 0.23 4.24 -8.96
CA ILE A 115 1.21 5.25 -9.39
C ILE A 115 0.51 6.45 -10.02
N GLU A 116 1.15 7.61 -9.99
CA GLU A 116 0.62 8.81 -10.63
C GLU A 116 0.71 8.75 -12.16
N GLU A 117 -0.42 8.99 -12.85
CA GLU A 117 -0.52 9.00 -14.32
C GLU A 117 0.48 9.97 -14.97
N ALA A 118 0.70 11.14 -14.36
CA ALA A 118 1.63 12.15 -14.87
C ALA A 118 3.10 11.65 -14.93
N GLY A 119 3.46 10.69 -14.08
CA GLY A 119 4.83 10.17 -13.94
C GLY A 119 5.06 8.78 -14.52
N VAL A 120 4.03 8.13 -15.08
CA VAL A 120 4.09 6.70 -15.46
C VAL A 120 5.23 6.40 -16.44
N SER A 121 5.42 7.22 -17.47
CA SER A 121 6.47 6.98 -18.47
C SER A 121 7.88 7.08 -17.90
N GLN A 122 8.12 8.08 -17.04
CA GLN A 122 9.42 8.22 -16.37
C GLN A 122 9.70 7.05 -15.44
N ARG A 123 8.67 6.59 -14.71
CA ARG A 123 8.78 5.47 -13.77
C ARG A 123 9.08 4.16 -14.51
N ILE A 124 8.40 3.90 -15.63
CA ILE A 124 8.63 2.72 -16.47
C ILE A 124 10.03 2.78 -17.09
N ALA A 125 10.44 3.91 -17.67
CA ALA A 125 11.78 4.06 -18.24
C ALA A 125 12.87 3.78 -17.18
N THR A 126 12.67 4.24 -15.95
CA THR A 126 13.58 3.97 -14.83
C THR A 126 13.61 2.48 -14.46
N ALA A 127 12.45 1.83 -14.42
CA ALA A 127 12.30 0.40 -14.15
C ALA A 127 12.95 -0.47 -15.23
N VAL A 128 12.80 -0.11 -16.51
CA VAL A 128 13.45 -0.74 -17.65
C VAL A 128 14.96 -0.63 -17.54
N ALA A 129 15.48 0.58 -17.30
CA ALA A 129 16.92 0.83 -17.15
C ALA A 129 17.53 0.08 -15.96
N ALA A 130 16.75 -0.10 -14.89
CA ALA A 130 17.16 -0.87 -13.71
C ALA A 130 16.98 -2.40 -13.86
N ASN A 131 16.46 -2.86 -15.00
CA ASN A 131 16.04 -4.24 -15.23
C ASN A 131 15.10 -4.79 -14.13
N ARG A 132 14.18 -3.95 -13.66
CA ARG A 132 13.14 -4.26 -12.65
C ARG A 132 11.77 -3.77 -13.15
N LYS A 133 11.40 -4.20 -14.36
CA LYS A 133 10.09 -3.89 -14.92
C LYS A 133 8.99 -4.56 -14.09
N PRO A 134 7.82 -3.93 -13.91
CA PRO A 134 6.64 -4.64 -13.41
C PRO A 134 6.22 -5.72 -14.41
N ASP A 135 5.47 -6.71 -13.93
CA ASP A 135 4.94 -7.78 -14.78
C ASP A 135 3.75 -7.29 -15.61
N ILE A 136 2.92 -6.43 -15.00
CA ILE A 136 1.70 -5.89 -15.62
C ILE A 136 1.64 -4.39 -15.37
N VAL A 137 1.24 -3.61 -16.38
CA VAL A 137 0.94 -2.20 -16.21
C VAL A 137 -0.39 -1.85 -16.87
N ARG A 138 -1.27 -1.20 -16.10
CA ARG A 138 -2.43 -0.50 -16.62
C ARG A 138 -2.08 0.98 -16.73
N MET A 139 -2.26 1.54 -17.93
CA MET A 139 -2.02 2.95 -18.27
C MET A 139 -2.91 3.39 -19.44
N GLY A 140 -2.89 4.68 -19.76
CA GLY A 140 -3.53 5.21 -20.95
C GLY A 140 -2.99 4.61 -22.27
N ILE A 141 -3.90 4.28 -23.19
CA ILE A 141 -3.61 3.64 -24.48
C ILE A 141 -2.66 4.47 -25.37
N GLU A 142 -2.65 5.79 -25.19
CA GLU A 142 -1.81 6.74 -25.91
C GLU A 142 -0.30 6.47 -25.79
N ARG A 143 0.12 5.71 -24.77
CA ARG A 143 1.53 5.34 -24.55
C ARG A 143 1.95 4.03 -25.22
N VAL A 144 1.00 3.18 -25.60
CA VAL A 144 1.28 1.81 -26.08
C VAL A 144 2.18 1.83 -27.31
N ALA A 145 1.93 2.72 -28.27
CA ALA A 145 2.73 2.80 -29.49
C ALA A 145 4.18 3.23 -29.22
N ALA A 146 4.39 4.16 -28.28
CA ALA A 146 5.73 4.60 -27.91
C ALA A 146 6.50 3.49 -27.19
N PHE A 147 5.88 2.81 -26.22
CA PHE A 147 6.52 1.71 -25.50
C PHE A 147 6.80 0.50 -26.38
N ALA A 148 5.91 0.18 -27.32
CA ALA A 148 6.17 -0.87 -28.30
C ALA A 148 7.37 -0.53 -29.20
N ALA A 149 7.54 0.74 -29.59
CA ALA A 149 8.71 1.19 -30.35
C ALA A 149 10.01 1.07 -29.54
N ASP A 150 9.92 1.24 -28.22
CA ASP A 150 11.04 1.06 -27.27
C ASP A 150 11.27 -0.41 -26.87
N GLY A 151 10.46 -1.35 -27.36
CA GLY A 151 10.57 -2.78 -27.07
C GLY A 151 10.12 -3.19 -25.66
N ILE A 152 9.18 -2.43 -25.08
CA ILE A 152 8.58 -2.65 -23.77
C ILE A 152 7.23 -3.35 -23.93
#